data_AF-A0A815GK45-F1
#
_entry.id   AF-A0A815GK45-F1
#
_cell.length_a   1.000
_cell.length_b   1.000
_cell.length_c   1.000
_cell.angle_alpha   90.00
_cell.angle_beta   90.00
_cell.angle_gamma   90.00
#
_symmetry.space_group_name_H-M   'P 1'
#
loop_
_entity.id
_entity.type
_entity.pdbx_description
1 polymer ?
#
loop_
_entity_poly.entity_id
_entity_poly.type
_entity_poly.pdbx_seq_one_letter_code
_entity_poly.pdbx_strand_id
1 'polypeptide(L)'
;MASTESLNQLEPTFMYTQLFKEILLDMKYGPKAIQDLAACCREVFTGNPTELQIIDEFERNYDSQKAIWWYTRECFTYKMLNQALRTLNGDIIINMGFFLRDVHQQIQQLHEQQVNSYGKKPFLVYRGQGLMQSDFDKLQKTRGGLMSFNNFLSTSKHKEVSLNFAQNASTRPDMVGVLFIMSVDPCLKSTPFACTKEMSYYNEDDEILFSMHTVFRVNAIKQMDNKNQVYQVELQLTSDDDQQLRLLTDRIREETDGNTGWQRLGKLLLKIGQFNKAEELYNVLLEQTSDQGERALYYNQLGFVKTEHGDYEKAIWYYEKGLKIYEKTLPSNHPDLATSYNNIGNVHNHMGEYSKALSFFEKALEIRQKTLPSNHPDLATSYNNIGLVYYNMGECSKSLSCHEKALEIRQKTLPSNHPDFAITYNNIGKVYDSMGEYSKALSYYEKALGIDQKALPSSSVATNPDIKDGHKTGQKLKAYIQTSKAYVKHCNWLLSNATKTQ
;
A
#
# COMPACT_ATOMS: atom_id res chain seq x y z
N MET A 1 -33.53 15.38 -3.07
CA MET A 1 -32.50 15.07 -2.05
C MET A 1 -31.55 14.07 -2.69
N ALA A 2 -30.44 14.57 -3.24
CA ALA A 2 -29.44 13.75 -3.89
C ALA A 2 -28.67 12.94 -2.83
N SER A 3 -28.42 11.68 -3.13
CA SER A 3 -27.66 10.74 -2.32
C SER A 3 -26.30 11.32 -1.97
N THR A 4 -26.05 11.51 -0.68
CA THR A 4 -24.72 11.70 -0.08
C THR A 4 -23.93 10.39 -0.19
N GLU A 5 -23.57 10.01 -1.42
CA GLU A 5 -22.45 9.09 -1.61
C GLU A 5 -21.18 9.86 -1.22
N SER A 6 -20.43 9.29 -0.28
CA SER A 6 -19.17 9.85 0.23
C SER A 6 -18.15 9.97 -0.92
N LEU A 7 -18.09 11.16 -1.54
CA LEU A 7 -17.13 11.56 -2.59
C LEU A 7 -15.67 11.70 -2.09
N ASN A 8 -15.34 11.10 -0.94
CA ASN A 8 -14.11 11.34 -0.19
C ASN A 8 -13.23 10.08 -0.02
N GLN A 9 -13.33 9.08 -0.88
CA GLN A 9 -12.45 7.91 -0.80
C GLN A 9 -11.14 8.16 -1.56
N LEU A 10 -10.06 8.44 -0.82
CA LEU A 10 -8.70 8.40 -1.34
C LEU A 10 -8.36 6.94 -1.71
N GLU A 11 -7.81 6.73 -2.91
CA GLU A 11 -7.40 5.39 -3.32
C GLU A 11 -6.28 4.86 -2.40
N PRO A 12 -6.31 3.59 -1.95
CA PRO A 12 -5.26 3.03 -1.11
C PRO A 12 -3.84 3.16 -1.70
N THR A 13 -3.72 3.12 -3.03
CA THR A 13 -2.46 3.33 -3.77
C THR A 13 -1.81 4.67 -3.43
N PHE A 14 -2.62 5.68 -3.12
CA PHE A 14 -2.18 7.00 -2.72
C PHE A 14 -1.41 6.98 -1.39
N MET A 15 -1.79 6.11 -0.48
CA MET A 15 -1.19 6.06 0.85
C MET A 15 0.21 5.45 0.82
N TYR A 16 0.45 4.54 -0.11
CA TYR A 16 1.76 3.94 -0.25
C TYR A 16 2.81 4.95 -0.70
N THR A 17 2.47 5.97 -1.50
CA THR A 17 3.46 7.01 -1.86
C THR A 17 3.80 7.92 -0.68
N GLN A 18 2.84 8.24 0.20
CA GLN A 18 3.13 8.97 1.45
C GLN A 18 4.06 8.18 2.35
N LEU A 19 3.71 6.92 2.61
CA LEU A 19 4.51 6.07 3.48
C LEU A 19 5.89 5.84 2.92
N PHE A 20 5.97 5.65 1.60
CA PHE A 20 7.24 5.51 0.92
C PHE A 20 8.10 6.77 1.13
N LYS A 21 7.53 7.98 0.97
CA LYS A 21 8.20 9.24 1.31
C LYS A 21 8.64 9.25 2.78
N GLU A 22 7.74 9.02 3.73
CA GLU A 22 8.06 9.01 5.18
C GLU A 22 9.21 8.06 5.51
N ILE A 23 9.16 6.84 4.97
CA ILE A 23 10.18 5.82 5.15
C ILE A 23 11.52 6.27 4.60
N LEU A 24 11.56 6.80 3.36
CA LEU A 24 12.79 7.32 2.77
C LEU A 24 13.39 8.48 3.59
N LEU A 25 12.55 9.35 4.14
CA LEU A 25 13.01 10.47 4.96
C LEU A 25 13.65 10.02 6.28
N ASP A 26 13.17 8.91 6.84
CA ASP A 26 13.71 8.30 8.07
C ASP A 26 14.95 7.43 7.82
N MET A 27 15.27 7.11 6.56
CA MET A 27 16.40 6.26 6.21
C MET A 27 17.75 6.95 6.39
N LYS A 28 18.70 6.19 6.93
CA LYS A 28 20.11 6.57 6.97
C LYS A 28 20.82 5.97 5.76
N TYR A 29 21.42 6.83 4.95
CA TYR A 29 22.17 6.47 3.76
C TYR A 29 23.67 6.42 4.08
N GLY A 30 24.34 5.40 3.55
CA GLY A 30 25.77 5.20 3.74
C GLY A 30 26.63 6.18 2.93
N PRO A 31 27.93 6.25 3.22
CA PRO A 31 28.86 7.17 2.53
C PRO A 31 29.04 6.87 1.04
N LYS A 32 28.58 5.70 0.58
CA LYS A 32 28.65 5.26 -0.83
C LYS A 32 27.41 5.58 -1.66
N ALA A 33 26.36 6.14 -1.06
CA ALA A 33 25.06 6.29 -1.73
C ALA A 33 25.13 7.13 -3.01
N ILE A 34 26.00 8.14 -3.05
CA ILE A 34 26.24 8.97 -4.24
C ILE A 34 26.88 8.14 -5.35
N GLN A 35 27.90 7.34 -5.03
CA GLN A 35 28.59 6.47 -5.99
C GLN A 35 27.66 5.36 -6.51
N ASP A 36 26.85 4.78 -5.63
CA ASP A 36 25.88 3.74 -5.98
C ASP A 36 24.81 4.29 -6.94
N LEU A 37 24.30 5.51 -6.68
CA LEU A 37 23.39 6.19 -7.59
C LEU A 37 24.08 6.51 -8.92
N ALA A 38 25.29 7.08 -8.90
CA ALA A 38 26.02 7.42 -10.11
C ALA A 38 26.29 6.19 -10.99
N ALA A 39 26.65 5.05 -10.40
CA ALA A 39 26.80 3.78 -11.10
C ALA A 39 25.48 3.34 -11.76
N CYS A 40 24.37 3.36 -11.02
CA CYS A 40 23.04 3.06 -11.54
C CYS A 40 22.66 4.00 -12.72
N CYS A 41 22.96 5.29 -12.60
CA CYS A 41 22.69 6.27 -13.66
C CYS A 41 23.53 6.00 -14.91
N ARG A 42 24.80 5.59 -14.78
CA ARG A 42 25.66 5.25 -15.91
C ARG A 42 25.11 4.07 -16.71
N GLU A 43 24.57 3.06 -16.04
CA GLU A 43 23.92 1.93 -16.71
C GLU A 43 22.71 2.38 -17.50
N VAL A 44 21.82 3.19 -16.89
CA VAL A 44 20.59 3.69 -17.52
C VAL A 44 20.88 4.59 -18.73
N PHE A 45 21.91 5.44 -18.65
CA PHE A 45 22.29 6.39 -19.70
C PHE A 45 23.48 5.92 -20.55
N THR A 46 23.72 4.61 -20.62
CA THR A 46 24.75 4.03 -21.49
C THR A 46 24.57 4.52 -22.92
N GLY A 47 25.62 5.12 -23.49
CA GLY A 47 25.60 5.66 -24.85
C GLY A 47 25.11 7.12 -24.98
N ASN A 48 24.80 7.80 -23.87
CA ASN A 48 24.52 9.24 -23.86
C ASN A 48 25.69 10.03 -23.24
N PRO A 49 26.65 10.53 -24.03
CA PRO A 49 27.87 11.16 -23.52
C PRO A 49 27.60 12.43 -22.70
N THR A 50 26.54 13.18 -23.05
CA THR A 50 26.15 14.39 -22.33
C THR A 50 25.67 14.06 -20.92
N GLU A 51 24.77 13.07 -20.77
CA GLU A 51 24.29 12.66 -19.45
C GLU A 51 25.43 12.03 -18.62
N LEU A 52 26.30 11.21 -19.25
CA LEU A 52 27.45 10.62 -18.55
C LEU A 52 28.40 11.69 -17.97
N GLN A 53 28.67 12.76 -18.72
CA GLN A 53 29.48 13.88 -18.21
C GLN A 53 28.80 14.58 -17.02
N ILE A 54 27.48 14.75 -17.05
CA ILE A 54 26.73 15.35 -15.94
C ILE A 54 26.71 14.43 -14.72
N ILE A 55 26.64 13.10 -14.92
CA ILE A 55 26.74 12.12 -13.83
C ILE A 55 28.11 12.19 -13.16
N ASP A 56 29.20 12.29 -13.93
CA ASP A 56 30.56 12.45 -13.37
C ASP A 56 30.75 13.79 -12.63
N GLU A 57 30.04 14.84 -13.06
CA GLU A 57 30.00 16.13 -12.35
C GLU A 57 29.22 16.00 -11.03
N PHE A 58 28.06 15.34 -11.06
CA PHE A 58 27.23 15.06 -9.90
C PHE A 58 28.01 14.26 -8.85
N GLU A 59 28.61 13.13 -9.23
CA GLU A 59 29.33 12.27 -8.27
C GLU A 59 30.48 12.99 -7.57
N ARG A 60 31.18 13.89 -8.26
CA ARG A 60 32.33 14.62 -7.70
C ARG A 60 31.93 15.83 -6.86
N ASN A 61 30.87 16.52 -7.23
CA ASN A 61 30.56 17.86 -6.72
C ASN A 61 29.24 17.93 -5.94
N TYR A 62 28.53 16.81 -5.75
CA TYR A 62 27.26 16.80 -5.06
C TYR A 62 27.40 17.29 -3.60
N ASP A 63 26.49 18.17 -3.21
CA ASP A 63 26.35 18.73 -1.87
C ASP A 63 24.85 18.72 -1.53
N SER A 64 24.49 18.26 -0.34
CA SER A 64 23.09 18.18 0.10
C SER A 64 22.40 19.55 0.17
N GLN A 65 23.16 20.62 0.36
CA GLN A 65 22.68 22.01 0.32
C GLN A 65 22.42 22.50 -1.12
N LYS A 66 22.70 21.70 -2.14
CA LYS A 66 22.45 22.01 -3.56
C LYS A 66 21.51 21.00 -4.23
N ALA A 67 20.74 20.23 -3.44
CA ALA A 67 19.86 19.21 -3.97
C ALA A 67 18.80 19.76 -4.94
N ILE A 68 18.16 20.90 -4.62
CA ILE A 68 17.19 21.61 -5.48
C ILE A 68 17.84 22.08 -6.79
N TRP A 69 19.09 22.54 -6.75
CA TRP A 69 19.82 22.93 -7.95
C TRP A 69 19.98 21.75 -8.91
N TRP A 70 20.36 20.59 -8.39
CA TRP A 70 20.45 19.35 -9.15
C TRP A 70 19.09 18.82 -9.61
N TYR A 71 18.03 19.04 -8.84
CA TYR A 71 16.67 18.63 -9.21
C TYR A 71 16.08 19.48 -10.34
N THR A 72 16.36 20.79 -10.33
CA THR A 72 15.84 21.75 -11.31
C THR A 72 16.64 21.79 -12.61
N ARG A 73 17.90 21.32 -12.61
CA ARG A 73 18.70 21.15 -13.83
C ARG A 73 18.06 20.10 -14.74
N GLU A 74 18.04 20.37 -16.04
CA GLU A 74 17.59 19.36 -17.03
C GLU A 74 18.67 18.27 -17.20
N CYS A 75 18.68 17.30 -16.29
CA CYS A 75 19.59 16.16 -16.33
C CYS A 75 18.93 14.86 -15.84
N PHE A 76 19.75 13.81 -15.75
CA PHE A 76 19.35 12.48 -15.33
C PHE A 76 18.50 12.44 -14.05
N THR A 77 18.77 13.29 -13.05
CA THR A 77 18.06 13.30 -11.76
C THR A 77 16.57 13.56 -11.95
N TYR A 78 16.22 14.62 -12.67
CA TYR A 78 14.83 14.98 -12.97
C TYR A 78 14.13 13.91 -13.79
N LYS A 79 14.80 13.41 -14.85
CA LYS A 79 14.24 12.42 -15.77
C LYS A 79 13.99 11.08 -15.07
N MET A 80 15.00 10.55 -14.39
CA MET A 80 14.93 9.28 -13.67
C MET A 80 13.92 9.33 -12.55
N LEU A 81 13.94 10.38 -11.73
CA LEU A 81 13.05 10.45 -10.58
C LEU A 81 11.58 10.51 -11.00
N ASN A 82 11.25 11.40 -11.94
CA ASN A 82 9.87 11.51 -12.41
C ASN A 82 9.40 10.23 -13.11
N GLN A 83 10.27 9.58 -13.89
CA GLN A 83 9.98 8.29 -14.48
C GLN A 83 9.73 7.23 -13.40
N ALA A 84 10.62 7.14 -12.42
CA ALA A 84 10.58 6.11 -11.37
C ALA A 84 9.36 6.26 -10.46
N LEU A 85 9.02 7.48 -10.06
CA LEU A 85 7.80 7.73 -9.28
C LEU A 85 6.53 7.41 -10.08
N ARG A 86 6.52 7.72 -11.39
CA ARG A 86 5.38 7.41 -12.27
C ARG A 86 5.20 5.92 -12.50
N THR A 87 6.29 5.17 -12.65
CA THR A 87 6.25 3.71 -12.87
C THR A 87 6.34 2.91 -11.57
N LEU A 88 6.47 3.60 -10.42
CA LEU A 88 6.77 3.00 -9.11
C LEU A 88 7.98 2.06 -9.18
N ASN A 89 9.01 2.45 -9.95
CA ASN A 89 10.25 1.67 -10.07
C ASN A 89 11.05 1.78 -8.77
N GLY A 90 10.79 0.88 -7.83
CA GLY A 90 11.44 0.85 -6.52
C GLY A 90 12.97 0.91 -6.54
N ASP A 91 13.67 0.37 -7.55
CA ASP A 91 15.15 0.29 -7.54
C ASP A 91 15.75 1.68 -7.69
N ILE A 92 15.23 2.41 -8.68
CA ILE A 92 15.62 3.80 -8.90
C ILE A 92 15.22 4.65 -7.70
N ILE A 93 14.02 4.49 -7.15
CA ILE A 93 13.57 5.35 -6.05
C ILE A 93 14.37 5.08 -4.77
N ILE A 94 14.72 3.83 -4.48
CA ILE A 94 15.57 3.46 -3.34
C ILE A 94 16.98 4.04 -3.50
N ASN A 95 17.59 3.88 -4.68
CA ASN A 95 18.91 4.45 -4.98
C ASN A 95 18.92 5.98 -4.94
N MET A 96 17.82 6.62 -5.36
CA MET A 96 17.64 8.06 -5.27
C MET A 96 17.16 8.53 -3.89
N GLY A 97 16.98 7.63 -2.93
CA GLY A 97 16.38 7.95 -1.64
C GLY A 97 17.12 9.04 -0.86
N PHE A 98 18.46 9.01 -0.87
CA PHE A 98 19.26 10.05 -0.21
C PHE A 98 19.05 11.41 -0.87
N PHE A 99 19.01 11.45 -2.21
CA PHE A 99 18.79 12.66 -2.99
C PHE A 99 17.39 13.21 -2.73
N LEU A 100 16.38 12.34 -2.72
CA LEU A 100 15.01 12.69 -2.35
C LEU A 100 14.93 13.34 -0.97
N ARG A 101 15.56 12.71 0.03
CA ARG A 101 15.63 13.24 1.39
C ARG A 101 16.29 14.61 1.42
N ASP A 102 17.41 14.78 0.72
CA ASP A 102 18.13 16.06 0.69
C ASP A 102 17.29 17.16 0.03
N VAL A 103 16.59 16.87 -1.09
CA VAL A 103 15.64 17.82 -1.71
C VAL A 103 14.54 18.20 -0.72
N HIS A 104 13.95 17.22 -0.01
CA HIS A 104 12.93 17.48 1.00
C HIS A 104 13.42 18.35 2.15
N GLN A 105 14.59 18.03 2.71
CA GLN A 105 15.21 18.79 3.80
C GLN A 105 15.50 20.23 3.37
N GLN A 106 16.00 20.41 2.15
CA GLN A 106 16.26 21.74 1.61
C GLN A 106 14.99 22.55 1.41
N ILE A 107 13.92 21.94 0.87
CA ILE A 107 12.60 22.59 0.76
C ILE A 107 12.11 23.01 2.14
N GLN A 108 12.24 22.15 3.16
CA GLN A 108 11.82 22.47 4.52
C GLN A 108 12.64 23.62 5.13
N GLN A 109 13.96 23.61 4.98
CA GLN A 109 14.83 24.68 5.47
C GLN A 109 14.48 26.03 4.82
N LEU A 110 14.30 26.04 3.49
CA LEU A 110 13.88 27.24 2.77
C LEU A 110 12.48 27.69 3.18
N HIS A 111 11.55 26.76 3.38
CA HIS A 111 10.20 27.06 3.86
C HIS A 111 10.26 27.81 5.20
N GLU A 112 11.04 27.31 6.16
CA GLU A 112 11.22 27.94 7.48
C GLU A 112 11.87 29.33 7.40
N GLN A 113 12.83 29.51 6.49
CA GLN A 113 13.48 30.80 6.25
C GLN A 113 12.54 31.81 5.56
N GLN A 114 11.69 31.33 4.65
CA GLN A 114 10.82 32.16 3.81
C GLN A 114 9.43 32.36 4.42
N VAL A 115 9.01 31.62 5.46
CA VAL A 115 7.65 31.70 6.02
C VAL A 115 7.24 33.13 6.38
N ASN A 116 8.18 33.95 6.87
CA ASN A 116 7.94 35.33 7.22
C ASN A 116 7.80 36.26 6.00
N SER A 117 8.38 35.90 4.85
CA SER A 117 8.32 36.72 3.63
C SER A 117 7.03 36.51 2.83
N TYR A 118 6.35 35.37 2.98
CA TYR A 118 5.04 35.12 2.35
C TYR A 118 3.89 35.90 3.00
N GLY A 119 4.08 36.41 4.22
CA GLY A 119 3.02 37.02 5.02
C GLY A 119 2.00 35.99 5.54
N LYS A 120 0.95 36.46 6.23
CA LYS A 120 -0.08 35.58 6.83
C LYS A 120 -1.28 35.32 5.92
N LYS A 121 -1.29 35.84 4.70
CA LYS A 121 -2.42 35.72 3.78
C LYS A 121 -2.14 34.63 2.75
N PRO A 122 -3.16 33.86 2.35
CA PRO A 122 -2.99 32.92 1.25
C PRO A 122 -2.55 33.61 -0.03
N PHE A 123 -1.74 32.94 -0.83
CA PHE A 123 -1.33 33.39 -2.16
C PHE A 123 -1.62 32.31 -3.21
N LEU A 124 -1.58 32.71 -4.47
CA LEU A 124 -1.88 31.84 -5.60
C LEU A 124 -0.61 31.37 -6.30
N VAL A 125 -0.59 30.09 -6.66
CA VAL A 125 0.37 29.50 -7.60
C VAL A 125 -0.37 28.73 -8.68
N TYR A 126 0.29 28.57 -9.81
CA TYR A 126 -0.31 28.05 -11.03
C TYR A 126 0.51 26.88 -11.58
N ARG A 127 -0.19 25.91 -12.19
CA ARG A 127 0.44 24.84 -12.95
C ARG A 127 -0.42 24.46 -14.14
N GLY A 128 0.18 24.44 -15.32
CA GLY A 128 -0.47 23.93 -16.54
C GLY A 128 0.06 22.56 -16.92
N GLN A 129 -0.83 21.65 -17.29
CA GLN A 129 -0.44 20.35 -17.86
C GLN A 129 -1.59 19.74 -18.69
N GLY A 130 -1.24 18.74 -19.49
CA GLY A 130 -2.22 17.86 -20.12
C GLY A 130 -2.62 16.71 -19.19
N LEU A 131 -3.89 16.32 -19.24
CA LEU A 131 -4.41 15.08 -18.68
C LEU A 131 -5.02 14.24 -19.80
N MET A 132 -4.85 12.92 -19.73
CA MET A 132 -5.65 12.02 -20.59
C MET A 132 -7.13 12.20 -20.26
N GLN A 133 -8.01 12.06 -21.26
CA GLN A 133 -9.46 12.20 -21.06
C GLN A 133 -9.97 11.34 -19.88
N SER A 134 -9.49 10.10 -19.74
CA SER A 134 -9.87 9.20 -18.65
C SER A 134 -9.49 9.73 -17.26
N ASP A 135 -8.33 10.38 -17.13
CA ASP A 135 -7.86 10.94 -15.87
C ASP A 135 -8.59 12.25 -15.54
N PHE A 136 -8.93 13.03 -16.57
CA PHE A 136 -9.78 14.20 -16.42
C PHE A 136 -11.20 13.83 -15.99
N ASP A 137 -11.79 12.77 -16.56
CA ASP A 137 -13.11 12.26 -16.16
C ASP A 137 -13.13 11.80 -14.69
N LYS A 138 -12.02 11.21 -14.21
CA LYS A 138 -11.83 10.90 -12.78
C LYS A 138 -11.78 12.17 -11.95
N LEU A 139 -10.97 13.15 -12.36
CA LEU A 139 -10.85 14.44 -11.67
C LEU A 139 -12.19 15.17 -11.54
N GLN A 140 -13.03 15.13 -12.58
CA GLN A 140 -14.37 15.71 -12.55
C GLN A 140 -15.27 15.08 -11.48
N LYS A 141 -15.13 13.77 -11.24
CA LYS A 141 -15.83 13.06 -10.18
C LYS A 141 -15.30 13.39 -8.79
N THR A 142 -14.08 13.90 -8.67
CA THR A 142 -13.44 14.27 -7.39
C THR A 142 -13.84 15.67 -6.89
N ARG A 143 -14.86 16.32 -7.47
CA ARG A 143 -15.28 17.66 -7.06
C ARG A 143 -15.72 17.69 -5.58
N GLY A 144 -15.07 18.52 -4.78
CA GLY A 144 -15.24 18.60 -3.32
C GLY A 144 -14.37 17.62 -2.52
N GLY A 145 -13.73 16.66 -3.20
CA GLY A 145 -12.82 15.66 -2.62
C GLY A 145 -11.35 16.11 -2.61
N LEU A 146 -10.46 15.16 -2.33
CA LEU A 146 -9.01 15.37 -2.23
C LEU A 146 -8.30 14.91 -3.51
N MET A 147 -7.31 15.68 -3.95
CA MET A 147 -6.41 15.39 -5.05
C MET A 147 -4.98 15.55 -4.56
N SER A 148 -4.07 14.79 -5.13
CA SER A 148 -2.68 14.82 -4.72
C SER A 148 -1.70 14.79 -5.88
N PHE A 149 -0.50 15.29 -5.60
CA PHE A 149 0.63 15.23 -6.48
C PHE A 149 1.72 14.38 -5.84
N ASN A 150 2.00 13.22 -6.44
CA ASN A 150 2.94 12.23 -5.90
C ASN A 150 4.41 12.63 -6.06
N ASN A 151 4.71 13.51 -7.01
CA ASN A 151 6.07 14.02 -7.26
C ASN A 151 6.24 15.41 -6.62
N PHE A 152 7.48 15.91 -6.58
CA PHE A 152 7.69 17.33 -6.25
C PHE A 152 6.91 18.19 -7.22
N LEU A 153 6.07 19.06 -6.68
CA LEU A 153 5.14 19.85 -7.46
C LEU A 153 5.79 21.18 -7.78
N SER A 154 6.27 21.31 -9.01
CA SER A 154 6.72 22.58 -9.57
C SER A 154 5.51 23.43 -9.98
N THR A 155 5.48 24.69 -9.54
CA THR A 155 4.43 25.67 -9.83
C THR A 155 5.03 27.05 -10.09
N SER A 156 4.29 27.90 -10.80
CA SER A 156 4.71 29.29 -11.09
C SER A 156 3.83 30.29 -10.34
N LYS A 157 4.40 31.43 -9.95
CA LYS A 157 3.61 32.61 -9.53
C LYS A 157 2.92 33.33 -10.70
N HIS A 158 3.34 33.04 -11.94
CA HIS A 158 2.86 33.70 -13.14
C HIS A 158 1.84 32.81 -13.86
N LYS A 159 0.59 33.29 -13.96
CA LYS A 159 -0.52 32.52 -14.51
C LYS A 159 -0.31 32.21 -15.99
N GLU A 160 0.24 33.16 -16.73
CA GLU A 160 0.43 33.13 -18.19
C GLU A 160 1.37 32.00 -18.59
N VAL A 161 2.46 31.81 -17.84
CA VAL A 161 3.42 30.72 -18.03
C VAL A 161 2.71 29.37 -17.96
N SER A 162 1.93 29.16 -16.90
CA SER A 162 1.17 27.92 -16.71
C SER A 162 0.06 27.74 -17.74
N LEU A 163 -0.64 28.81 -18.12
CA LEU A 163 -1.70 28.74 -19.12
C LEU A 163 -1.17 28.26 -20.48
N ASN A 164 0.02 28.72 -20.89
CA ASN A 164 0.65 28.27 -22.13
C ASN A 164 0.89 26.75 -22.14
N PHE A 165 1.34 26.16 -21.03
CA PHE A 165 1.50 24.71 -20.92
C PHE A 165 0.18 23.95 -21.07
N ALA A 166 -0.89 24.44 -20.43
CA ALA A 166 -2.23 23.83 -20.53
C ALA A 166 -2.78 23.93 -21.96
N GLN A 167 -2.63 25.08 -22.61
CA GLN A 167 -3.07 25.30 -23.99
C GLN A 167 -2.30 24.43 -24.98
N ASN A 168 -0.97 24.36 -24.85
CA ASN A 168 -0.12 23.51 -25.68
C ASN A 168 -0.52 22.04 -25.58
N ALA A 169 -0.83 21.55 -24.37
CA ALA A 169 -1.29 20.18 -24.18
C ALA A 169 -2.63 19.89 -24.87
N SER A 170 -3.56 20.86 -24.86
CA SER A 170 -4.88 20.72 -25.48
C SER A 170 -4.89 20.65 -27.01
N THR A 171 -3.73 20.87 -27.66
CA THR A 171 -3.58 20.69 -29.11
C THR A 171 -3.62 19.23 -29.54
N ARG A 172 -3.39 18.31 -28.59
CA ARG A 172 -3.45 16.87 -28.84
C ARG A 172 -4.88 16.35 -28.64
N PRO A 173 -5.44 15.56 -29.57
CA PRO A 173 -6.84 15.12 -29.50
C PRO A 173 -7.22 14.25 -28.29
N ASP A 174 -6.23 13.58 -27.70
CA ASP A 174 -6.37 12.65 -26.57
C ASP A 174 -6.19 13.32 -25.20
N MET A 175 -5.87 14.61 -25.18
CA MET A 175 -5.46 15.35 -23.99
C MET A 175 -6.38 16.54 -23.71
N VAL A 176 -6.76 16.66 -22.45
CA VAL A 176 -7.43 17.83 -21.90
C VAL A 176 -6.37 18.73 -21.27
N GLY A 177 -6.32 20.00 -21.69
CA GLY A 177 -5.49 21.01 -21.06
C GLY A 177 -6.08 21.43 -19.72
N VAL A 178 -5.28 21.40 -18.66
CA VAL A 178 -5.71 21.78 -17.31
C VAL A 178 -4.79 22.84 -16.74
N LEU A 179 -5.37 23.98 -16.37
CA LEU A 179 -4.76 25.01 -15.55
C LEU A 179 -5.20 24.84 -14.10
N PHE A 180 -4.30 24.32 -13.27
CA PHE A 180 -4.48 24.30 -11.83
C PHE A 180 -4.20 25.68 -11.25
N ILE A 181 -5.15 26.19 -10.47
CA ILE A 181 -5.06 27.43 -9.70
C ILE A 181 -5.07 27.03 -8.23
N MET A 182 -3.93 27.14 -7.56
CA MET A 182 -3.73 26.60 -6.22
C MET A 182 -3.63 27.73 -5.20
N SER A 183 -4.54 27.74 -4.23
CA SER A 183 -4.47 28.63 -3.07
C SER A 183 -3.61 28.01 -1.97
N VAL A 184 -2.54 28.69 -1.61
CA VAL A 184 -1.52 28.23 -0.66
C VAL A 184 -1.59 29.08 0.59
N ASP A 185 -1.85 28.45 1.73
CA ASP A 185 -1.73 29.09 3.04
C ASP A 185 -0.30 28.87 3.59
N PRO A 186 0.52 29.93 3.72
CA PRO A 186 1.90 29.81 4.19
C PRO A 186 2.01 29.40 5.67
N CYS A 187 0.93 29.44 6.44
CA CYS A 187 0.94 29.02 7.84
C CYS A 187 0.82 27.50 8.02
N LEU A 188 0.56 26.73 6.94
CA LEU A 188 0.46 25.27 6.97
C LEU A 188 1.84 24.62 7.03
N LYS A 189 2.30 24.32 8.25
CA LYS A 189 3.63 23.73 8.50
C LYS A 189 3.79 22.28 8.03
N SER A 190 2.70 21.52 7.94
CA SER A 190 2.74 20.10 7.56
C SER A 190 3.20 19.87 6.13
N THR A 191 3.10 20.88 5.27
CA THR A 191 3.28 20.73 3.82
C THR A 191 4.30 21.74 3.32
N PRO A 192 5.61 21.46 3.49
CA PRO A 192 6.65 22.42 3.19
C PRO A 192 6.75 22.68 1.69
N PHE A 193 6.96 23.94 1.36
CA PHE A 193 7.19 24.45 0.01
C PHE A 193 8.19 25.60 0.05
N ALA A 194 8.92 25.80 -1.04
CA ALA A 194 9.95 26.81 -1.12
C ALA A 194 9.92 27.54 -2.46
N CYS A 195 10.23 28.84 -2.43
CA CYS A 195 10.59 29.57 -3.62
C CYS A 195 12.02 29.20 -4.00
N THR A 196 12.21 28.69 -5.22
CA THR A 196 13.49 28.11 -5.66
C THR A 196 14.38 29.09 -6.41
N LYS A 197 13.94 30.36 -6.59
CA LYS A 197 14.63 31.37 -7.41
C LYS A 197 16.14 31.48 -7.17
N GLU A 198 16.58 31.50 -5.91
CA GLU A 198 17.99 31.66 -5.53
C GLU A 198 18.78 30.34 -5.50
N MET A 199 18.10 29.21 -5.65
CA MET A 199 18.67 27.86 -5.48
C MET A 199 18.50 26.97 -6.72
N SER A 200 17.72 27.40 -7.72
CA SER A 200 17.46 26.64 -8.93
C SER A 200 18.62 26.74 -9.92
N TYR A 201 18.71 25.81 -10.86
CA TYR A 201 19.71 25.86 -11.92
C TYR A 201 19.54 27.09 -12.84
N TYR A 202 18.29 27.47 -13.11
CA TYR A 202 17.95 28.52 -14.08
C TYR A 202 17.99 29.94 -13.49
N ASN A 203 18.12 30.12 -12.17
CA ASN A 203 18.30 31.40 -11.44
C ASN A 203 17.27 32.53 -11.69
N GLU A 204 16.27 32.33 -12.56
CA GLU A 204 15.37 33.40 -13.01
C GLU A 204 13.88 33.11 -12.74
N ASP A 205 13.52 31.87 -12.42
CA ASP A 205 12.13 31.47 -12.25
C ASP A 205 11.61 31.75 -10.83
N ASP A 206 10.50 32.50 -10.73
CA ASP A 206 9.69 32.62 -9.51
C ASP A 206 8.86 31.35 -9.27
N GLU A 207 9.54 30.20 -9.28
CA GLU A 207 8.96 28.88 -9.06
C GLU A 207 8.74 28.66 -7.56
N ILE A 208 7.58 28.07 -7.23
CA ILE A 208 7.31 27.48 -5.92
C ILE A 208 7.33 25.97 -6.09
N LEU A 209 8.25 25.32 -5.40
CA LEU A 209 8.41 23.87 -5.39
C LEU A 209 7.85 23.31 -4.09
N PHE A 210 6.89 22.38 -4.20
CA PHE A 210 6.36 21.66 -3.05
C PHE A 210 7.03 20.30 -2.90
N SER A 211 7.16 19.88 -1.65
CA SER A 211 7.49 18.53 -1.21
C SER A 211 6.62 17.46 -1.91
N MET A 212 7.16 16.27 -2.16
CA MET A 212 6.37 15.13 -2.66
C MET A 212 5.15 14.86 -1.78
N HIS A 213 4.11 14.29 -2.40
CA HIS A 213 2.84 13.98 -1.75
C HIS A 213 2.15 15.23 -1.18
N THR A 214 2.01 16.26 -2.03
CA THR A 214 1.23 17.45 -1.66
C THR A 214 -0.24 17.22 -1.98
N VAL A 215 -1.12 17.48 -1.02
CA VAL A 215 -2.56 17.25 -1.11
C VAL A 215 -3.32 18.57 -1.20
N PHE A 216 -4.33 18.58 -2.07
CA PHE A 216 -5.21 19.71 -2.29
C PHE A 216 -6.67 19.25 -2.27
N ARG A 217 -7.55 20.12 -1.79
CA ARG A 217 -9.00 19.96 -1.97
C ARG A 217 -9.42 20.57 -3.31
N VAL A 218 -10.24 19.84 -4.06
CA VAL A 218 -10.79 20.30 -5.35
C VAL A 218 -12.03 21.13 -5.10
N ASN A 219 -11.93 22.45 -5.26
CA ASN A 219 -13.03 23.39 -4.98
C ASN A 219 -13.97 23.55 -6.19
N ALA A 220 -13.41 23.83 -7.36
CA ALA A 220 -14.18 24.05 -8.57
C ALA A 220 -13.42 23.60 -9.81
N ILE A 221 -14.18 23.15 -10.81
CA ILE A 221 -13.67 22.81 -12.14
C ILE A 221 -14.53 23.61 -13.12
N LYS A 222 -13.90 24.43 -13.97
CA LYS A 222 -14.56 25.36 -14.90
C LYS A 222 -13.91 25.25 -16.27
N GLN A 223 -14.69 25.19 -17.33
CA GLN A 223 -14.15 25.28 -18.68
C GLN A 223 -13.81 26.74 -19.00
N MET A 224 -12.63 27.00 -19.59
CA MET A 224 -12.21 28.37 -19.92
C MET A 224 -12.85 28.90 -21.20
N ASP A 225 -12.93 28.08 -22.24
CA ASP A 225 -13.51 28.44 -23.54
C ASP A 225 -14.19 27.23 -24.19
N ASN A 226 -15.29 27.46 -24.92
CA ASN A 226 -16.04 26.40 -25.61
C ASN A 226 -15.29 25.80 -26.83
N LYS A 227 -14.18 26.41 -27.26
CA LYS A 227 -13.43 26.00 -28.47
C LYS A 227 -12.20 25.14 -28.18
N ASN A 228 -11.60 25.28 -27.00
CA ASN A 228 -10.40 24.55 -26.60
C ASN A 228 -10.75 23.62 -25.43
N GLN A 229 -10.20 22.41 -25.42
CA GLN A 229 -10.34 21.46 -24.30
C GLN A 229 -9.51 21.92 -23.09
N VAL A 230 -9.65 23.19 -22.66
CA VAL A 230 -8.89 23.79 -21.56
C VAL A 230 -9.81 24.10 -20.38
N TYR A 231 -9.45 23.57 -19.21
CA TYR A 231 -10.18 23.72 -17.97
C TYR A 231 -9.33 24.36 -16.88
N GLN A 232 -9.97 25.18 -16.05
CA GLN A 232 -9.44 25.66 -14.78
C GLN A 232 -9.90 24.75 -13.65
N VAL A 233 -8.96 24.40 -12.79
CA VAL A 233 -9.22 23.60 -11.58
C VAL A 233 -8.71 24.39 -10.38
N GLU A 234 -9.65 24.85 -9.55
CA GLU A 234 -9.37 25.57 -8.32
C GLU A 234 -9.07 24.57 -7.21
N LEU A 235 -7.86 24.66 -6.67
CA LEU A 235 -7.32 23.79 -5.64
C LEU A 235 -7.01 24.62 -4.39
N GLN A 236 -7.25 24.04 -3.21
CA GLN A 236 -6.87 24.62 -1.94
C GLN A 236 -5.90 23.68 -1.23
N LEU A 237 -4.73 24.20 -0.85
CA LEU A 237 -3.74 23.41 -0.11
C LEU A 237 -4.34 22.93 1.21
N THR A 238 -4.15 21.65 1.51
CA THR A 238 -4.60 21.03 2.76
C THR A 238 -3.41 20.53 3.56
N SER A 239 -3.59 20.37 4.87
CA SER A 239 -2.59 19.79 5.77
C SER A 239 -2.78 18.28 5.95
N ASP A 240 -1.72 17.63 6.45
CA ASP A 240 -1.74 16.23 6.85
C ASP A 240 -2.68 15.95 8.04
N ASP A 241 -3.13 17.01 8.74
CA ASP A 241 -4.12 16.96 9.83
C ASP A 241 -5.57 16.74 9.36
N ASP A 242 -5.81 16.53 8.06
CA ASP A 242 -7.14 16.07 7.59
C ASP A 242 -7.47 14.73 8.25
N GLN A 243 -8.58 14.69 9.00
CA GLN A 243 -8.98 13.55 9.83
C GLN A 243 -9.06 12.23 9.05
N GLN A 244 -9.42 12.29 7.77
CA GLN A 244 -9.56 11.10 6.92
C GLN A 244 -8.20 10.61 6.43
N LEU A 245 -7.30 11.53 6.08
CA LEU A 245 -5.91 11.22 5.74
C LEU A 245 -5.23 10.55 6.93
N ARG A 246 -5.36 11.13 8.13
CA ARG A 246 -4.73 10.62 9.36
C ARG A 246 -5.18 9.20 9.70
N LEU A 247 -6.48 8.92 9.71
CA LEU A 247 -7.00 7.57 10.01
C LEU A 247 -6.49 6.50 9.04
N LEU A 248 -6.35 6.86 7.76
CA LEU A 248 -5.87 5.94 6.74
C LEU A 248 -4.35 5.76 6.81
N THR A 249 -3.60 6.84 7.06
CA THR A 249 -2.14 6.79 7.22
C THR A 249 -1.75 6.01 8.48
N ASP A 250 -2.43 6.24 9.59
CA ASP A 250 -2.11 5.60 10.87
C ASP A 250 -2.30 4.07 10.79
N ARG A 251 -3.38 3.60 10.14
CA ARG A 251 -3.57 2.16 9.91
C ARG A 251 -2.41 1.53 9.12
N ILE A 252 -1.96 2.17 8.06
CA ILE A 252 -0.92 1.58 7.20
C ILE A 252 0.48 1.76 7.83
N ARG A 253 0.67 2.78 8.68
CA ARG A 253 1.88 2.91 9.52
C ARG A 253 2.00 1.74 10.49
N GLU A 254 0.90 1.30 11.10
CA GLU A 254 0.89 0.09 11.94
C GLU A 254 1.33 -1.16 11.14
N GLU A 255 0.86 -1.29 9.90
CA GLU A 255 1.22 -2.42 9.02
C GLU A 255 2.67 -2.38 8.53
N THR A 256 3.29 -1.19 8.50
CA THR A 256 4.67 -0.97 8.01
C THR A 256 5.62 -0.60 9.14
N ASP A 257 5.29 -0.92 10.38
CA ASP A 257 6.10 -0.60 11.57
C ASP A 257 7.50 -1.22 11.53
N GLY A 258 8.49 -0.61 12.16
CA GLY A 258 9.86 -1.14 12.19
C GLY A 258 10.86 -0.19 12.86
N ASN A 259 11.94 -0.76 13.40
CA ASN A 259 12.96 -0.01 14.14
C ASN A 259 13.79 0.91 13.26
N THR A 260 13.86 0.62 11.96
CA THR A 260 14.63 1.40 10.98
C THR A 260 13.81 1.65 9.73
N GLY A 261 14.10 2.74 9.01
CA GLY A 261 13.47 3.01 7.71
C GLY A 261 13.62 1.84 6.72
N TRP A 262 14.75 1.13 6.73
CA TRP A 262 14.96 -0.05 5.89
C TRP A 262 14.03 -1.23 6.26
N GLN A 263 13.77 -1.46 7.54
CA GLN A 263 12.78 -2.47 7.97
C GLN A 263 11.38 -2.14 7.50
N ARG A 264 10.99 -0.87 7.68
CA ARG A 264 9.68 -0.35 7.25
C ARG A 264 9.52 -0.46 5.73
N LEU A 265 10.57 -0.15 4.98
CA LEU A 265 10.61 -0.31 3.52
C LEU A 265 10.39 -1.76 3.10
N GLY A 266 11.07 -2.71 3.74
CA GLY A 266 10.88 -4.14 3.45
C GLY A 266 9.43 -4.58 3.63
N LYS A 267 8.79 -4.19 4.75
CA LYS A 267 7.37 -4.52 5.00
C LYS A 267 6.44 -3.87 3.99
N LEU A 268 6.71 -2.61 3.62
CA LEU A 268 5.95 -1.92 2.58
C LEU A 268 6.08 -2.65 1.23
N LEU A 269 7.28 -3.07 0.84
CA LEU A 269 7.53 -3.84 -0.40
C LEU A 269 6.74 -5.15 -0.42
N LEU A 270 6.71 -5.88 0.70
CA LEU A 270 5.88 -7.08 0.85
C LEU A 270 4.40 -6.76 0.68
N LYS A 271 3.92 -5.69 1.31
CA LYS A 271 2.50 -5.30 1.27
C LYS A 271 2.03 -4.95 -0.15
N ILE A 272 2.87 -4.28 -0.92
CA ILE A 272 2.57 -3.92 -2.33
C ILE A 272 2.90 -5.04 -3.32
N GLY A 273 3.31 -6.22 -2.84
CA GLY A 273 3.59 -7.41 -3.66
C GLY A 273 4.91 -7.39 -4.41
N GLN A 274 5.85 -6.50 -4.06
CA GLN A 274 7.19 -6.44 -4.64
C GLN A 274 8.14 -7.43 -3.95
N PHE A 275 7.80 -8.73 -4.00
CA PHE A 275 8.47 -9.80 -3.25
C PHE A 275 9.96 -9.96 -3.57
N ASN A 276 10.35 -9.90 -4.85
CA ASN A 276 11.76 -10.01 -5.25
C ASN A 276 12.63 -8.91 -4.62
N LYS A 277 12.13 -7.67 -4.60
CA LYS A 277 12.86 -6.54 -4.02
C LYS A 277 12.91 -6.60 -2.50
N ALA A 278 11.82 -7.03 -1.88
CA ALA A 278 11.82 -7.30 -0.44
C ALA A 278 12.87 -8.37 -0.10
N GLU A 279 12.99 -9.43 -0.89
CA GLU A 279 14.03 -10.45 -0.71
C GLU A 279 15.45 -9.89 -0.86
N GLU A 280 15.75 -9.14 -1.92
CA GLU A 280 17.06 -8.50 -2.11
C GLU A 280 17.42 -7.62 -0.91
N LEU A 281 16.48 -6.77 -0.47
CA LEU A 281 16.65 -5.90 0.68
C LEU A 281 16.90 -6.70 1.97
N TYR A 282 16.10 -7.73 2.27
CA TYR A 282 16.26 -8.50 3.48
C TYR A 282 17.55 -9.33 3.49
N ASN A 283 18.05 -9.78 2.34
CA ASN A 283 19.36 -10.42 2.25
C ASN A 283 20.48 -9.43 2.61
N VAL A 284 20.44 -8.20 2.06
CA VAL A 284 21.42 -7.14 2.40
C VAL A 284 21.36 -6.80 3.89
N LEU A 285 20.15 -6.62 4.45
CA LEU A 285 19.98 -6.32 5.87
C LEU A 285 20.47 -7.47 6.77
N LEU A 286 20.24 -8.72 6.35
CA LEU A 286 20.72 -9.89 7.06
C LEU A 286 22.26 -10.00 7.06
N GLU A 287 22.93 -9.57 5.99
CA GLU A 287 24.40 -9.54 5.94
C GLU A 287 24.99 -8.44 6.83
N GLN A 288 24.34 -7.27 6.89
CA GLN A 288 24.83 -6.11 7.62
C GLN A 288 24.53 -6.15 9.12
N THR A 289 23.50 -6.89 9.53
CA THR A 289 23.01 -6.89 10.92
C THR A 289 23.66 -7.98 11.77
N SER A 290 24.24 -7.58 12.90
CA SER A 290 24.78 -8.50 13.91
C SER A 290 23.77 -8.87 15.01
N ASP A 291 22.74 -8.04 15.22
CA ASP A 291 21.68 -8.28 16.20
C ASP A 291 20.89 -9.56 15.86
N GLN A 292 20.81 -10.48 16.81
CA GLN A 292 20.18 -11.78 16.57
C GLN A 292 18.65 -11.68 16.44
N GLY A 293 18.01 -10.78 17.18
CA GLY A 293 16.56 -10.58 17.11
C GLY A 293 16.13 -10.06 15.73
N GLU A 294 16.85 -9.07 15.21
CA GLU A 294 16.60 -8.53 13.87
C GLU A 294 16.90 -9.56 12.77
N ARG A 295 17.98 -10.32 12.89
CA ARG A 295 18.28 -11.41 11.95
C ARG A 295 17.17 -12.46 11.91
N ALA A 296 16.61 -12.82 13.07
CA ALA A 296 15.49 -13.74 13.15
C ALA A 296 14.23 -13.16 12.47
N LEU A 297 13.98 -11.86 12.60
CA LEU A 297 12.91 -11.17 11.89
C LEU A 297 13.14 -11.25 10.37
N TYR A 298 14.35 -10.92 9.87
CA TYR A 298 14.65 -10.99 8.44
C TYR A 298 14.51 -12.40 7.87
N TYR A 299 14.94 -13.42 8.62
CA TYR A 299 14.69 -14.80 8.23
C TYR A 299 13.20 -15.13 8.12
N ASN A 300 12.36 -14.65 9.05
CA ASN A 300 10.91 -14.83 8.92
C ASN A 300 10.35 -14.11 7.68
N GLN A 301 10.81 -12.90 7.36
CA GLN A 301 10.36 -12.18 6.17
C GLN A 301 10.81 -12.85 4.87
N LEU A 302 12.03 -13.38 4.81
CA LEU A 302 12.51 -14.18 3.68
C LEU A 302 11.72 -15.49 3.54
N GLY A 303 11.38 -16.15 4.65
CA GLY A 303 10.51 -17.31 4.66
C GLY A 303 9.12 -17.02 4.08
N PHE A 304 8.57 -15.85 4.39
CA PHE A 304 7.32 -15.36 3.81
C PHE A 304 7.45 -15.16 2.30
N VAL A 305 8.49 -14.46 1.84
CA VAL A 305 8.75 -14.30 0.41
C VAL A 305 8.87 -15.64 -0.32
N LYS A 306 9.55 -16.63 0.24
CA LYS A 306 9.64 -17.96 -0.37
C LYS A 306 8.33 -18.72 -0.38
N THR A 307 7.48 -18.51 0.64
CA THR A 307 6.12 -19.07 0.68
C THR A 307 5.28 -18.53 -0.48
N GLU A 308 5.33 -17.21 -0.72
CA GLU A 308 4.60 -16.55 -1.81
C GLU A 308 5.09 -17.00 -3.21
N HIS A 309 6.38 -17.33 -3.34
CA HIS A 309 6.94 -17.92 -4.55
C HIS A 309 6.64 -19.42 -4.73
N GLY A 310 6.06 -20.08 -3.73
CA GLY A 310 5.82 -21.52 -3.72
C GLY A 310 7.08 -22.38 -3.49
N ASP A 311 8.21 -21.77 -3.11
CA ASP A 311 9.45 -22.47 -2.75
C ASP A 311 9.39 -22.87 -1.26
N TYR A 312 8.56 -23.88 -0.98
CA TYR A 312 8.24 -24.29 0.39
C TYR A 312 9.44 -24.85 1.15
N GLU A 313 10.37 -25.51 0.46
CA GLU A 313 11.59 -26.04 1.09
C GLU A 313 12.49 -24.90 1.61
N LYS A 314 12.73 -23.88 0.79
CA LYS A 314 13.48 -22.70 1.25
C LYS A 314 12.70 -21.90 2.28
N ALA A 315 11.38 -21.81 2.17
CA ALA A 315 10.54 -21.16 3.17
C ALA A 315 10.73 -21.79 4.55
N ILE A 316 10.63 -23.13 4.64
CA ILE A 316 10.88 -23.87 5.90
C ILE A 316 12.29 -23.60 6.39
N TRP A 317 13.31 -23.67 5.52
CA TRP A 317 14.69 -23.40 5.91
C TRP A 317 14.85 -22.02 6.58
N TYR A 318 14.30 -20.98 5.96
CA TYR A 318 14.34 -19.63 6.50
C TYR A 318 13.58 -19.51 7.83
N TYR A 319 12.35 -20.01 7.90
CA TYR A 319 11.56 -19.96 9.13
C TYR A 319 12.23 -20.73 10.27
N GLU A 320 12.80 -21.90 10.02
CA GLU A 320 13.53 -22.66 11.05
C GLU A 320 14.79 -21.95 11.52
N LYS A 321 15.50 -21.24 10.62
CA LYS A 321 16.67 -20.44 11.01
C LYS A 321 16.26 -19.29 11.94
N GLY A 322 15.19 -18.57 11.61
CA GLY A 322 14.63 -17.52 12.48
C GLY A 322 14.14 -18.08 13.82
N LEU A 323 13.36 -19.17 13.79
CA LEU A 323 12.85 -19.84 14.98
C LEU A 323 13.96 -20.28 15.93
N LYS A 324 15.03 -20.92 15.42
CA LYS A 324 16.17 -21.35 16.25
C LYS A 324 16.89 -20.21 16.96
N ILE A 325 16.84 -19.00 16.40
CA ILE A 325 17.38 -17.82 17.06
C ILE A 325 16.42 -17.38 18.16
N TYR A 326 15.13 -17.23 17.84
CA TYR A 326 14.11 -16.86 18.83
C TYR A 326 14.04 -17.83 20.01
N GLU A 327 14.15 -19.14 19.80
CA GLU A 327 14.17 -20.14 20.87
C GLU A 327 15.37 -19.96 21.82
N LYS A 328 16.46 -19.34 21.36
CA LYS A 328 17.65 -19.07 22.17
C LYS A 328 17.60 -17.70 22.86
N THR A 329 16.95 -16.72 22.24
CA THR A 329 17.01 -15.31 22.68
C THR A 329 15.76 -14.85 23.42
N LEU A 330 14.62 -15.51 23.22
CA LEU A 330 13.33 -15.10 23.76
C LEU A 330 12.80 -16.09 24.81
N PRO A 331 11.96 -15.63 25.76
CA PRO A 331 11.21 -16.51 26.65
C PRO A 331 10.35 -17.51 25.86
N SER A 332 10.13 -18.71 26.41
CA SER A 332 9.37 -19.79 25.73
C SER A 332 7.90 -19.46 25.42
N ASN A 333 7.35 -18.42 26.04
CA ASN A 333 6.00 -17.91 25.80
C ASN A 333 5.97 -16.63 24.95
N HIS A 334 7.08 -16.23 24.32
CA HIS A 334 7.13 -14.99 23.55
C HIS A 334 6.21 -15.06 22.29
N PRO A 335 5.44 -14.00 21.97
CA PRO A 335 4.55 -13.97 20.81
C PRO A 335 5.23 -14.31 19.47
N ASP A 336 6.48 -13.86 19.26
CA ASP A 336 7.24 -14.16 18.04
C ASP A 336 7.47 -15.66 17.80
N LEU A 337 7.61 -16.46 18.87
CA LEU A 337 7.69 -17.91 18.74
C LEU A 337 6.38 -18.49 18.19
N ALA A 338 5.24 -17.99 18.70
CA ALA A 338 3.92 -18.40 18.19
C ALA A 338 3.75 -18.04 16.71
N THR A 339 4.21 -16.85 16.30
CA THR A 339 4.18 -16.42 14.91
C THR A 339 5.06 -17.31 14.03
N SER A 340 6.30 -17.61 14.44
CA SER A 340 7.18 -18.50 13.68
C SER A 340 6.63 -19.92 13.56
N TYR A 341 6.11 -20.51 14.64
CA TYR A 341 5.48 -21.83 14.57
C TYR A 341 4.24 -21.81 13.65
N ASN A 342 3.41 -20.77 13.72
CA ASN A 342 2.25 -20.63 12.84
C ASN A 342 2.67 -20.55 11.36
N ASN A 343 3.74 -19.81 11.04
CA ASN A 343 4.22 -19.68 9.66
C ASN A 343 4.75 -21.01 9.12
N ILE A 344 5.51 -21.77 9.91
CA ILE A 344 5.97 -23.11 9.55
C ILE A 344 4.77 -24.06 9.35
N GLY A 345 3.78 -23.98 10.24
CA GLY A 345 2.53 -24.75 10.13
C GLY A 345 1.78 -24.47 8.82
N ASN A 346 1.71 -23.20 8.40
CA ASN A 346 1.11 -22.81 7.12
C ASN A 346 1.84 -23.46 5.94
N VAL A 347 3.17 -23.44 5.92
CA VAL A 347 3.96 -24.04 4.82
C VAL A 347 3.71 -25.55 4.76
N HIS A 348 3.76 -26.26 5.89
CA HIS A 348 3.45 -27.70 5.92
C HIS A 348 2.01 -28.00 5.48
N ASN A 349 1.04 -27.14 5.82
CA ASN A 349 -0.33 -27.31 5.34
C ASN A 349 -0.42 -27.16 3.81
N HIS A 350 0.29 -26.19 3.22
CA HIS A 350 0.37 -26.04 1.76
C HIS A 350 1.02 -27.24 1.07
N MET A 351 1.99 -27.88 1.72
CA MET A 351 2.62 -29.11 1.23
C MET A 351 1.77 -30.37 1.43
N GLY A 352 0.60 -30.27 2.09
CA GLY A 352 -0.23 -31.43 2.43
C GLY A 352 0.29 -32.26 3.61
N GLU A 353 1.29 -31.76 4.35
CA GLU A 353 1.89 -32.43 5.51
C GLU A 353 1.09 -32.12 6.79
N TYR A 354 -0.20 -32.49 6.79
CA TYR A 354 -1.18 -32.04 7.77
C TYR A 354 -0.83 -32.35 9.22
N SER A 355 -0.25 -33.52 9.52
CA SER A 355 0.16 -33.87 10.88
C SER A 355 1.27 -32.96 11.42
N LYS A 356 2.23 -32.56 10.56
CA LYS A 356 3.27 -31.60 10.95
C LYS A 356 2.66 -30.21 11.14
N ALA A 357 1.79 -29.80 10.21
CA ALA A 357 1.08 -28.52 10.30
C ALA A 357 0.30 -28.39 11.62
N LEU A 358 -0.47 -29.41 12.00
CA LEU A 358 -1.19 -29.46 13.28
C LEU A 358 -0.25 -29.29 14.47
N SER A 359 0.84 -30.05 14.53
CA SER A 359 1.80 -29.95 15.65
C SER A 359 2.36 -28.53 15.81
N PHE A 360 2.68 -27.86 14.71
CA PHE A 360 3.15 -26.47 14.74
C PHE A 360 2.06 -25.47 15.12
N PHE A 361 0.85 -25.61 14.59
CA PHE A 361 -0.27 -24.74 14.96
C PHE A 361 -0.70 -24.92 16.43
N GLU A 362 -0.64 -26.14 16.96
CA GLU A 362 -0.93 -26.42 18.37
C GLU A 362 0.10 -25.76 19.30
N LYS A 363 1.41 -25.81 18.97
CA LYS A 363 2.45 -25.06 19.70
C LYS A 363 2.19 -23.56 19.69
N ALA A 364 1.83 -23.00 18.53
CA ALA A 364 1.50 -21.58 18.42
C ALA A 364 0.26 -21.21 19.26
N LEU A 365 -0.78 -22.05 19.23
CA LEU A 365 -2.00 -21.88 20.02
C LEU A 365 -1.70 -21.95 21.53
N GLU A 366 -0.89 -22.90 21.98
CA GLU A 366 -0.52 -23.05 23.39
C GLU A 366 0.16 -21.78 23.93
N ILE A 367 1.11 -21.21 23.16
CA ILE A 367 1.76 -19.96 23.54
C ILE A 367 0.74 -18.83 23.63
N ARG A 368 -0.10 -18.65 22.61
CA ARG A 368 -1.14 -17.60 22.56
C ARG A 368 -2.14 -17.74 23.70
N GLN A 369 -2.53 -18.95 24.07
CA GLN A 369 -3.44 -19.19 25.20
C GLN A 369 -2.84 -18.80 26.56
N LYS A 370 -1.52 -18.94 26.71
CA LYS A 370 -0.80 -18.56 27.95
C LYS A 370 -0.59 -17.05 28.06
N THR A 371 -0.53 -16.32 26.95
CA THR A 371 -0.14 -14.91 26.95
C THR A 371 -1.25 -13.93 26.61
N LEU A 372 -2.30 -14.36 25.91
CA LEU A 372 -3.36 -13.50 25.43
C LEU A 372 -4.67 -13.70 26.19
N PRO A 373 -5.52 -12.67 26.31
CA PRO A 373 -6.89 -12.82 26.79
C PRO A 373 -7.66 -13.87 25.97
N SER A 374 -8.59 -14.58 26.60
CA SER A 374 -9.35 -15.68 25.96
C SER A 374 -10.19 -15.26 24.75
N ASN A 375 -10.46 -13.97 24.59
CA ASN A 375 -11.17 -13.39 23.45
C ASN A 375 -10.24 -12.72 22.42
N HIS A 376 -8.91 -12.85 22.54
CA HIS A 376 -7.99 -12.17 21.62
C HIS A 376 -8.12 -12.68 20.16
N PRO A 377 -8.15 -11.81 19.14
CA PRO A 377 -8.30 -12.20 17.73
C PRO A 377 -7.30 -13.27 17.24
N ASP A 378 -6.05 -13.22 17.69
CA ASP A 378 -5.02 -14.22 17.33
C ASP A 378 -5.37 -15.66 17.73
N LEU A 379 -6.13 -15.85 18.82
CA LEU A 379 -6.65 -17.17 19.18
C LEU A 379 -7.66 -17.66 18.14
N ALA A 380 -8.51 -16.76 17.64
CA ALA A 380 -9.45 -17.07 16.56
C ALA A 380 -8.71 -17.50 15.29
N THR A 381 -7.62 -16.81 14.95
CA THR A 381 -6.76 -17.16 13.81
C THR A 381 -6.12 -18.54 13.99
N SER A 382 -5.58 -18.86 15.17
CA SER A 382 -5.05 -20.19 15.48
C SER A 382 -6.12 -21.29 15.30
N TYR A 383 -7.31 -21.10 15.87
CA TYR A 383 -8.40 -22.08 15.72
C TYR A 383 -8.85 -22.22 14.27
N ASN A 384 -8.90 -21.12 13.51
CA ASN A 384 -9.23 -21.17 12.10
C ASN A 384 -8.21 -21.98 11.30
N ASN A 385 -6.91 -21.81 11.55
CA ASN A 385 -5.85 -22.55 10.88
C ASN A 385 -5.91 -24.05 11.21
N ILE A 386 -6.08 -24.40 12.49
CA ILE A 386 -6.26 -25.80 12.91
C ILE A 386 -7.53 -26.41 12.28
N GLY A 387 -8.63 -25.66 12.26
CA GLY A 387 -9.88 -26.08 11.63
C GLY A 387 -9.73 -26.37 10.14
N LEU A 388 -8.93 -25.56 9.43
CA LEU A 388 -8.61 -25.77 8.02
C LEU A 388 -7.80 -27.06 7.82
N VAL A 389 -6.83 -27.36 8.69
CA VAL A 389 -6.08 -28.62 8.59
C VAL A 389 -6.98 -29.83 8.83
N TYR A 390 -7.86 -29.79 9.84
CA TYR A 390 -8.83 -30.87 10.06
C TYR A 390 -9.78 -31.04 8.86
N TYR A 391 -10.23 -29.95 8.24
CA TYR A 391 -11.02 -30.02 7.02
C TYR A 391 -10.26 -30.73 5.89
N ASN A 392 -9.00 -30.37 5.67
CA ASN A 392 -8.16 -30.99 4.65
C ASN A 392 -7.88 -32.49 4.92
N MET A 393 -7.94 -32.91 6.19
CA MET A 393 -7.87 -34.32 6.59
C MET A 393 -9.21 -35.07 6.51
N GLY A 394 -10.31 -34.39 6.18
CA GLY A 394 -11.66 -34.98 6.17
C GLY A 394 -12.32 -35.07 7.55
N GLU A 395 -11.69 -34.54 8.60
CA GLU A 395 -12.17 -34.56 9.99
C GLU A 395 -13.21 -33.45 10.25
N CYS A 396 -14.34 -33.53 9.56
CA CYS A 396 -15.36 -32.48 9.49
C CYS A 396 -15.83 -32.00 10.87
N SER A 397 -16.09 -32.92 11.82
CA SER A 397 -16.56 -32.56 13.16
C SER A 397 -15.53 -31.73 13.95
N LYS A 398 -14.24 -32.07 13.86
CA LYS A 398 -13.16 -31.32 14.52
C LYS A 398 -12.97 -29.96 13.86
N SER A 399 -13.05 -29.91 12.53
CA SER A 399 -12.99 -28.67 11.76
C SER A 399 -14.10 -27.69 12.16
N LEU A 400 -15.37 -28.16 12.20
CA LEU A 400 -16.51 -27.35 12.66
C LEU A 400 -16.28 -26.79 14.06
N SER A 401 -15.89 -27.63 15.02
CA SER A 401 -15.64 -27.19 16.40
C SER A 401 -14.57 -26.08 16.48
N CYS A 402 -13.51 -26.19 15.67
CA CYS A 402 -12.47 -25.16 15.61
C CYS A 402 -12.98 -23.86 14.98
N HIS A 403 -13.69 -23.93 13.85
CA HIS A 403 -14.24 -22.75 13.21
C HIS A 403 -15.33 -22.05 14.04
N GLU A 404 -16.15 -22.81 14.78
CA GLU A 404 -17.14 -22.26 15.71
C GLU A 404 -16.48 -21.53 16.88
N LYS A 405 -15.40 -22.07 17.46
CA LYS A 405 -14.60 -21.36 18.47
C LYS A 405 -14.01 -20.06 17.92
N ALA A 406 -13.44 -20.10 16.71
CA ALA A 406 -12.94 -18.89 16.06
C ALA A 406 -14.05 -17.86 15.85
N LEU A 407 -15.24 -18.29 15.45
CA LEU A 407 -16.40 -17.43 15.27
C LEU A 407 -16.84 -16.78 16.59
N GLU A 408 -16.92 -17.56 17.67
CA GLU A 408 -17.30 -17.06 19.01
C GLU A 408 -16.34 -15.97 19.49
N ILE A 409 -15.03 -16.18 19.32
CA ILE A 409 -14.01 -15.20 19.70
C ILE A 409 -14.18 -13.91 18.88
N ARG A 410 -14.35 -14.03 17.56
CA ARG A 410 -14.55 -12.88 16.65
C ARG A 410 -15.81 -12.11 16.99
N GLN A 411 -16.91 -12.78 17.34
CA GLN A 411 -18.17 -12.15 17.76
C GLN A 411 -18.02 -11.28 19.01
N LYS A 412 -17.09 -11.63 19.91
CA LYS A 412 -16.84 -10.88 21.14
C LYS A 412 -15.92 -9.67 20.95
N THR A 413 -15.17 -9.60 19.86
CA THR A 413 -14.09 -8.60 19.70
C THR A 413 -14.15 -7.74 18.44
N LEU A 414 -14.80 -8.21 17.37
CA LEU A 414 -14.81 -7.53 16.08
C LEU A 414 -16.19 -6.96 15.76
N PRO A 415 -16.27 -5.82 15.05
CA PRO A 415 -17.54 -5.30 14.56
C PRO A 415 -18.17 -6.27 13.56
N SER A 416 -19.49 -6.40 13.55
CA SER A 416 -20.24 -7.42 12.79
C SER A 416 -20.00 -7.47 11.27
N ASN A 417 -19.39 -6.44 10.70
CA ASN A 417 -19.03 -6.32 9.28
C ASN A 417 -17.54 -6.55 9.01
N HIS A 418 -16.77 -7.02 9.99
CA HIS A 418 -15.34 -7.27 9.82
C HIS A 418 -15.08 -8.40 8.81
N PRO A 419 -14.11 -8.25 7.87
CA PRO A 419 -13.83 -9.26 6.83
C PRO A 419 -13.55 -10.67 7.37
N ASP A 420 -12.92 -10.79 8.54
CA ASP A 420 -12.68 -12.07 9.22
C ASP A 420 -13.93 -12.94 9.42
N PHE A 421 -15.10 -12.35 9.58
CA PHE A 421 -16.35 -13.11 9.64
C PHE A 421 -16.66 -13.82 8.32
N ALA A 422 -16.41 -13.17 7.19
CA ALA A 422 -16.62 -13.77 5.87
C ALA A 422 -15.71 -14.99 5.68
N ILE A 423 -14.45 -14.90 6.13
CA ILE A 423 -13.50 -16.02 6.10
C ILE A 423 -14.01 -17.20 6.93
N THR A 424 -14.41 -16.97 8.19
CA THR A 424 -14.91 -18.06 9.06
C THR A 424 -16.19 -18.67 8.50
N TYR A 425 -17.14 -17.86 8.05
CA TYR A 425 -18.39 -18.35 7.49
C TYR A 425 -18.16 -19.17 6.21
N ASN A 426 -17.25 -18.73 5.34
CA ASN A 426 -16.88 -19.52 4.16
C ASN A 426 -16.27 -20.87 4.55
N ASN A 427 -15.40 -20.91 5.56
CA ASN A 427 -14.80 -22.16 6.02
C ASN A 427 -15.85 -23.11 6.62
N ILE A 428 -16.76 -22.61 7.48
CA ILE A 428 -17.88 -23.41 8.00
C ILE A 428 -18.78 -23.91 6.85
N GLY A 429 -19.06 -23.05 5.87
CA GLY A 429 -19.81 -23.40 4.67
C GLY A 429 -19.18 -24.56 3.90
N LYS A 430 -17.85 -24.54 3.72
CA LYS A 430 -17.08 -25.63 3.08
C LYS A 430 -17.23 -26.96 3.82
N VAL A 431 -17.17 -26.93 5.15
CA VAL A 431 -17.30 -28.17 5.94
C VAL A 431 -18.71 -28.75 5.81
N TYR A 432 -19.76 -27.92 5.87
CA TYR A 432 -21.13 -28.41 5.65
C TYR A 432 -21.34 -28.92 4.23
N ASP A 433 -20.73 -28.28 3.23
CA ASP A 433 -20.80 -28.73 1.83
C ASP A 433 -20.16 -30.11 1.66
N SER A 434 -18.98 -30.33 2.25
CA SER A 434 -18.32 -31.65 2.21
C SER A 434 -19.09 -32.75 2.96
N MET A 435 -19.95 -32.36 3.92
CA MET A 435 -20.85 -33.28 4.62
C MET A 435 -22.17 -33.54 3.85
N GLY A 436 -22.41 -32.87 2.72
CA GLY A 436 -23.68 -32.95 1.97
C GLY A 436 -24.83 -32.13 2.59
N GLU A 437 -24.53 -31.29 3.59
CA GLU A 437 -25.48 -30.43 4.29
C GLU A 437 -25.68 -29.11 3.55
N TYR A 438 -26.08 -29.20 2.28
CA TYR A 438 -26.09 -28.09 1.32
C TYR A 438 -26.90 -26.88 1.78
N SER A 439 -28.02 -27.08 2.48
CA SER A 439 -28.85 -26.00 3.02
C SER A 439 -28.11 -25.18 4.09
N LYS A 440 -27.35 -25.84 4.97
CA LYS A 440 -26.52 -25.17 5.99
C LYS A 440 -25.34 -24.46 5.32
N ALA A 441 -24.66 -25.14 4.40
CA ALA A 441 -23.55 -24.59 3.63
C ALA A 441 -23.96 -23.28 2.92
N LEU A 442 -25.10 -23.31 2.21
CA LEU A 442 -25.66 -22.17 1.52
C LEU A 442 -25.92 -20.99 2.46
N SER A 443 -26.52 -21.24 3.63
CA SER A 443 -26.78 -20.19 4.63
C SER A 443 -25.51 -19.49 5.09
N TYR A 444 -24.43 -20.25 5.31
CA TYR A 444 -23.14 -19.68 5.71
C TYR A 444 -22.46 -18.91 4.58
N TYR A 445 -22.50 -19.43 3.36
CA TYR A 445 -21.99 -18.72 2.18
C TYR A 445 -22.73 -17.39 1.93
N GLU A 446 -24.04 -17.35 2.14
CA GLU A 446 -24.82 -16.10 2.06
C GLU A 446 -24.40 -15.07 3.11
N LYS A 447 -24.13 -15.50 4.35
CA LYS A 447 -23.61 -14.62 5.40
C LYS A 447 -22.25 -14.03 5.02
N ALA A 448 -21.35 -14.85 4.49
CA ALA A 448 -20.04 -14.39 4.02
C ALA A 448 -20.17 -13.35 2.90
N LEU A 449 -20.97 -13.66 1.87
CA LEU A 449 -21.21 -12.77 0.74
C LEU A 449 -21.84 -11.43 1.19
N GLY A 450 -22.75 -11.47 2.16
CA GLY A 450 -23.38 -10.26 2.70
C GLY A 450 -22.40 -9.33 3.43
N ILE A 451 -21.32 -9.87 3.98
CA ILE A 451 -20.23 -9.08 4.59
C ILE A 451 -19.33 -8.52 3.49
N ASP A 452 -18.91 -9.34 2.55
CA ASP A 452 -18.04 -8.91 1.44
C ASP A 452 -18.69 -7.78 0.63
N GLN A 453 -20.00 -7.86 0.36
CA GLN A 453 -20.74 -6.81 -0.35
C GLN A 453 -20.79 -5.48 0.40
N LYS A 454 -20.79 -5.50 1.74
CA LYS A 454 -20.77 -4.29 2.56
C LYS A 454 -19.36 -3.75 2.76
N ALA A 455 -18.34 -4.60 2.64
CA ALA A 455 -16.94 -4.23 2.76
C ALA A 455 -16.36 -3.62 1.48
N LEU A 456 -16.99 -3.85 0.31
CA LEU A 456 -16.57 -3.29 -0.98
C LEU A 456 -17.15 -1.89 -1.21
N PRO A 457 -16.34 -0.83 -1.38
CA PRO A 457 -16.80 0.35 -2.09
C PRO A 457 -17.04 0.01 -3.55
N SER A 458 -18.09 0.58 -4.13
CA SER A 458 -18.51 0.43 -5.51
C SER A 458 -17.57 1.15 -6.51
N SER A 459 -16.25 1.02 -6.37
CA SER A 459 -15.24 1.28 -7.41
C SER A 459 -13.83 1.12 -6.84
N SER A 460 -13.31 -0.10 -6.71
CA SER A 460 -11.87 -0.30 -6.52
C SER A 460 -11.45 -1.65 -7.07
N VAL A 461 -11.02 -1.66 -8.34
CA VAL A 461 -10.32 -2.79 -8.92
C VAL A 461 -8.88 -2.76 -8.44
N ALA A 462 -8.53 -3.79 -7.65
CA ALA A 462 -7.20 -4.38 -7.50
C ALA A 462 -6.02 -3.48 -7.09
N THR A 463 -5.64 -3.53 -5.81
CA THR A 463 -4.22 -3.41 -5.38
C THR A 463 -3.87 -4.19 -4.11
N ASN A 464 -4.81 -4.54 -3.22
CA ASN A 464 -4.52 -5.36 -2.04
C ASN A 464 -4.65 -6.88 -2.35
N PRO A 465 -3.62 -7.73 -2.17
CA PRO A 465 -3.69 -9.18 -2.41
C PRO A 465 -4.83 -9.87 -1.64
N ASP A 466 -5.06 -9.50 -0.38
CA ASP A 466 -6.13 -10.08 0.46
C ASP A 466 -7.52 -9.71 -0.06
N ILE A 467 -7.68 -8.49 -0.60
CA ILE A 467 -8.94 -8.02 -1.22
C ILE A 467 -9.07 -8.58 -2.64
N LYS A 468 -7.98 -8.85 -3.35
CA LYS A 468 -7.97 -9.43 -4.69
C LYS A 468 -8.40 -10.90 -4.65
N ASP A 469 -7.93 -11.64 -3.64
CA ASP A 469 -8.41 -12.99 -3.37
C ASP A 469 -9.82 -12.97 -2.78
N GLY A 470 -10.15 -12.04 -1.89
CA GLY A 470 -11.53 -11.80 -1.43
C GLY A 470 -12.52 -11.50 -2.58
N HIS A 471 -12.13 -10.69 -3.56
CA HIS A 471 -12.97 -10.32 -4.71
C HIS A 471 -13.13 -11.47 -5.72
N LYS A 472 -12.04 -12.18 -6.05
CA LYS A 472 -12.12 -13.41 -6.85
C LYS A 472 -12.95 -14.47 -6.13
N THR A 473 -12.81 -14.57 -4.82
CA THR A 473 -13.59 -15.49 -3.97
C THR A 473 -15.06 -15.09 -3.93
N GLY A 474 -15.39 -13.81 -3.75
CA GLY A 474 -16.76 -13.31 -3.70
C GLY A 474 -17.51 -13.49 -5.03
N GLN A 475 -16.86 -13.28 -6.18
CA GLN A 475 -17.46 -13.57 -7.49
C GLN A 475 -17.68 -15.08 -7.71
N LYS A 476 -16.69 -15.91 -7.38
CA LYS A 476 -16.83 -17.38 -7.43
C LYS A 476 -17.91 -17.87 -6.47
N LEU A 477 -17.97 -17.31 -5.26
CA LEU A 477 -18.94 -17.63 -4.22
C LEU A 477 -20.36 -17.24 -4.66
N LYS A 478 -20.53 -16.07 -5.29
CA LYS A 478 -21.82 -15.65 -5.86
C LYS A 478 -22.33 -16.62 -6.92
N ALA A 479 -21.45 -17.04 -7.84
CA ALA A 479 -21.79 -18.04 -8.87
C ALA A 479 -22.12 -19.40 -8.25
N TYR A 480 -21.34 -19.83 -7.26
CA TYR A 480 -21.57 -21.07 -6.52
C TYR A 480 -22.91 -21.05 -5.77
N ILE A 481 -23.21 -19.99 -5.00
CA ILE A 481 -24.49 -19.80 -4.28
C ILE A 481 -25.68 -19.90 -5.25
N GLN A 482 -25.59 -19.31 -6.44
CA GLN A 482 -26.67 -19.35 -7.42
C GLN A 482 -26.92 -20.78 -7.92
N THR A 483 -25.86 -21.53 -8.21
CA THR A 483 -25.94 -22.94 -8.62
C THR A 483 -26.46 -23.83 -7.48
N SER A 484 -25.96 -23.66 -6.26
CA SER A 484 -26.39 -24.44 -5.09
C SER A 484 -27.85 -24.16 -4.70
N LYS A 485 -28.34 -22.93 -4.87
CA LYS A 485 -29.78 -22.62 -4.73
C LYS A 485 -30.64 -23.39 -5.71
N ALA A 486 -30.22 -23.47 -6.97
CA ALA A 486 -30.95 -24.22 -7.99
C ALA A 486 -30.97 -25.72 -7.66
N TYR A 487 -29.84 -26.26 -7.21
CA TYR A 487 -29.72 -27.66 -6.80
C TYR A 487 -30.59 -28.00 -5.58
N VAL A 488 -30.49 -27.22 -4.49
CA VAL A 488 -31.32 -27.43 -3.28
C VAL A 488 -32.81 -27.31 -3.62
N LYS A 489 -33.20 -26.35 -4.45
CA LYS A 489 -34.59 -26.22 -4.92
C LYS A 489 -35.05 -27.44 -5.71
N HIS A 490 -34.18 -28.01 -6.55
CA HIS A 490 -34.48 -29.22 -7.31
C HIS A 490 -34.60 -30.46 -6.40
N CYS A 491 -33.68 -30.64 -5.44
CA CYS A 491 -33.75 -31.73 -4.46
C CYS A 491 -35.01 -31.63 -3.59
N ASN A 492 -35.34 -30.43 -3.10
CA ASN A 492 -36.57 -30.20 -2.33
C ASN A 492 -37.83 -30.48 -3.17
N TRP A 493 -37.83 -30.11 -4.45
CA TRP A 493 -38.90 -30.45 -5.39
C TRP A 493 -39.05 -31.97 -5.55
N LEU A 494 -37.94 -32.71 -5.75
CA LEU A 494 -37.94 -34.17 -5.84
C LEU A 494 -38.49 -34.83 -4.55
N LEU A 495 -38.03 -34.38 -3.38
CA LEU A 495 -38.50 -34.88 -2.07
C LEU A 495 -39.99 -34.59 -1.84
N SER A 496 -40.47 -33.40 -2.24
CA SER A 496 -41.88 -33.01 -2.12
C SER A 496 -42.82 -33.77 -3.06
N ASN A 497 -42.28 -34.30 -4.16
CA ASN A 497 -43.05 -35.13 -5.09
C ASN A 497 -42.96 -36.62 -4.72
N ALA A 498 -41.83 -37.08 -4.19
CA ALA A 498 -41.68 -38.46 -3.71
C ALA A 498 -42.65 -38.78 -2.56
N THR A 499 -42.95 -37.79 -1.70
CA THR A 499 -43.90 -37.90 -0.58
C THR A 499 -45.38 -37.79 -0.99
N LYS A 500 -45.68 -37.42 -2.25
CA LYS A 500 -47.04 -37.41 -2.80
C LYS A 500 -47.44 -38.69 -3.53
N THR A 501 -46.51 -39.64 -3.67
CA THR A 501 -46.70 -40.94 -4.35
C THR A 501 -46.73 -42.15 -3.41
N GLN A 502 -46.78 -41.93 -2.09
CA GLN A 502 -47.24 -42.91 -1.10
C GLN A 502 -48.65 -42.55 -0.66
#